data_AF-A0A5K0XNU2-F1
#
_entry.id   AF-A0A5K0XNU2-F1
#
_cell.length_a   1.000
_cell.length_b   1.000
_cell.length_c   1.000
_cell.angle_alpha   90.00
_cell.angle_beta   90.00
_cell.angle_gamma   90.00
#
_symmetry.space_group_name_H-M   'P 1'
#
loop_
_entity.id
_entity.type
_entity.pdbx_description
1 polymer ?
#
loop_
_entity_poly.entity_id
_entity_poly.type
_entity_poly.pdbx_seq_one_letter_code
_entity_poly.pdbx_strand_id
1 'polypeptide(L)'
;TSAVSVTEVMYINISGTSATPNAIKLACSDTVPCSKIVLANINLRRDDGTAKAFCNNAIGFKYGLVIPSLDCLLSYGHDASEKRKRDRQIIHTEL
;
A
#
# COMPACT_ATOMS: atom_id res chain seq x y z
N THR A 1 13.98 0.73 -23.42
CA THR A 1 14.12 1.53 -22.19
C THR A 1 14.85 0.69 -21.16
N SER A 2 15.79 1.25 -20.38
CA SER A 2 16.44 0.52 -19.28
C SER A 2 15.58 0.61 -18.01
N ALA A 3 15.58 -0.46 -17.21
CA ALA A 3 14.91 -0.48 -15.92
C ALA A 3 15.81 0.13 -14.85
N VAL A 4 15.29 1.10 -14.09
CA VAL A 4 16.01 1.75 -12.99
C VAL A 4 15.54 1.17 -11.66
N SER A 5 16.49 0.85 -10.78
CA SER A 5 16.22 0.39 -9.42
C SER A 5 15.94 1.58 -8.50
N VAL A 6 14.79 1.57 -7.84
CA VAL A 6 14.38 2.59 -6.86
C VAL A 6 14.18 1.91 -5.51
N THR A 7 14.92 2.38 -4.50
CA THR A 7 14.93 1.77 -3.17
C THR A 7 14.94 2.83 -2.07
N GLU A 8 14.41 2.50 -0.89
CA GLU A 8 14.55 3.32 0.33
C GLU A 8 13.92 4.72 0.22
N VAL A 9 12.71 4.78 -0.34
CA VAL A 9 11.95 6.01 -0.50
C VAL A 9 10.95 6.16 0.64
N MET A 10 10.92 7.33 1.27
CA MET A 10 10.00 7.63 2.37
C MET A 10 9.05 8.78 2.01
N TYR A 11 7.75 8.55 2.17
CA TYR A 11 6.69 9.55 2.06
C TYR A 11 6.09 9.75 3.46
N ILE A 12 6.22 10.94 4.03
CA ILE A 12 5.88 11.21 5.43
C ILE A 12 5.05 12.48 5.56
N ASN A 13 3.98 12.43 6.36
CA ASN A 13 3.16 13.58 6.74
C ASN A 13 2.58 14.36 5.53
N ILE A 14 2.10 13.63 4.53
CA ILE A 14 1.51 14.23 3.32
C ILE A 14 -0.01 14.33 3.53
N SER A 15 -0.57 15.52 3.41
CA SER A 15 -2.02 15.74 3.53
C SER A 15 -2.52 16.69 2.43
N GLY A 16 -3.75 16.50 1.97
CA GLY A 16 -4.36 17.39 0.98
C GLY A 16 -5.42 16.72 0.11
N THR A 17 -5.71 17.35 -1.03
CA THR A 17 -6.68 16.87 -2.02
C THR A 17 -5.99 16.48 -3.34
N SER A 18 -6.50 15.44 -3.99
CA SER A 18 -6.03 15.01 -5.32
C SER A 18 -7.00 15.47 -6.40
N ALA A 19 -6.45 16.09 -7.45
CA ALA A 19 -7.20 16.45 -8.65
C ALA A 19 -7.63 15.22 -9.47
N THR A 20 -6.97 14.07 -9.29
CA THR A 20 -7.23 12.84 -10.05
C THR A 20 -7.75 11.73 -9.13
N PRO A 21 -8.38 10.67 -9.66
CA PRO A 21 -8.83 9.55 -8.84
C PRO A 21 -7.68 8.83 -8.11
N ASN A 22 -6.51 8.68 -8.75
CA ASN A 22 -5.37 8.01 -8.15
C ASN A 22 -4.55 9.00 -7.32
N ALA A 23 -4.96 9.20 -6.07
CA ALA A 23 -4.29 10.07 -5.11
C ALA A 23 -2.88 9.56 -4.74
N ILE A 24 -2.67 8.24 -4.77
CA ILE A 24 -1.35 7.62 -4.61
C ILE A 24 -1.09 6.72 -5.81
N LYS A 25 0.05 6.89 -6.48
CA LYS A 25 0.43 6.09 -7.66
C LYS A 25 1.89 5.65 -7.56
N LEU A 26 2.11 4.37 -7.27
CA LEU A 26 3.43 3.75 -7.25
C LEU A 26 3.57 2.84 -8.47
N ALA A 27 4.07 3.36 -9.58
CA ALA A 27 4.20 2.61 -10.83
C ALA A 27 5.67 2.28 -11.14
N CYS A 28 6.10 1.07 -10.74
CA CYS A 28 7.47 0.61 -10.93
C CYS A 28 7.62 -0.23 -12.20
N SER A 29 8.86 -0.57 -12.57
CA SER A 29 9.15 -1.44 -13.72
C SER A 29 8.61 -2.85 -13.47
N ASP A 30 8.05 -3.50 -14.49
CA ASP A 30 7.56 -4.88 -14.39
C ASP A 30 8.68 -5.89 -14.08
N THR A 31 9.93 -5.57 -14.47
CA THR A 31 11.09 -6.44 -14.28
C THR A 31 11.96 -6.07 -13.09
N VAL A 32 11.85 -4.84 -12.57
CA VAL A 32 12.65 -4.34 -11.44
C VAL A 32 11.72 -3.63 -10.46
N PRO A 33 11.35 -4.27 -9.34
CA PRO A 33 10.43 -3.67 -8.38
C PRO A 33 11.04 -2.46 -7.69
N CYS A 34 10.21 -1.50 -7.32
CA CYS A 34 10.61 -0.56 -6.27
C CYS A 34 10.55 -1.29 -4.92
N SER A 35 11.55 -1.08 -4.06
CA SER A 35 11.62 -1.78 -2.77
C SER A 35 11.87 -0.83 -1.61
N LYS A 36 11.55 -1.29 -0.39
CA LYS A 36 11.71 -0.54 0.86
C LYS A 36 11.03 0.85 0.81
N ILE A 37 9.85 0.93 0.18
CA ILE A 37 9.03 2.15 0.23
C ILE A 37 8.39 2.26 1.61
N VAL A 38 8.41 3.45 2.21
CA VAL A 38 7.73 3.74 3.47
C VAL A 38 6.68 4.82 3.25
N LEU A 39 5.42 4.54 3.62
CA LEU A 39 4.37 5.55 3.70
C LEU A 39 3.97 5.74 5.16
N ALA A 40 4.09 6.97 5.67
CA ALA A 40 3.75 7.29 7.04
C ALA A 40 2.87 8.54 7.13
N ASN A 41 1.73 8.43 7.81
CA ASN A 41 0.82 9.56 8.06
C ASN A 41 0.42 10.30 6.77
N ILE A 42 -0.16 9.56 5.82
CA ILE A 42 -0.66 10.07 4.55
C ILE A 42 -2.17 10.25 4.64
N ASN A 43 -2.67 11.44 4.31
CA ASN A 43 -4.10 11.75 4.26
C ASN A 43 -4.42 12.54 2.98
N LEU A 44 -4.53 11.82 1.87
CA LEU A 44 -4.93 12.37 0.59
C LEU A 44 -6.38 12.01 0.31
N ARG A 45 -7.20 13.03 0.03
CA ARG A 45 -8.64 12.87 -0.22
C ARG A 45 -8.98 13.41 -1.59
N ARG A 46 -10.21 13.14 -2.02
CA ARG A 46 -10.81 13.77 -3.20
C ARG A 46 -12.18 14.28 -2.78
N ASP A 47 -12.61 15.39 -3.35
CA ASP A 47 -13.83 16.09 -2.92
C ASP A 47 -15.09 15.24 -3.10
N ASP A 48 -15.09 14.36 -4.11
CA ASP A 48 -16.16 13.40 -4.38
C ASP A 48 -16.04 12.09 -3.57
N GLY A 49 -15.06 11.99 -2.68
CA GLY A 49 -14.82 10.79 -1.86
C GLY A 49 -14.20 9.60 -2.60
N THR A 50 -13.84 9.73 -3.88
CA THR A 50 -13.39 8.60 -4.72
C THR A 50 -11.86 8.46 -4.82
N ALA A 51 -11.10 8.97 -3.85
CA ALA A 51 -9.64 8.83 -3.84
C ALA A 51 -9.24 7.34 -3.80
N LYS A 52 -8.32 6.95 -4.69
CA LYS A 52 -7.80 5.59 -4.84
C LYS A 52 -6.27 5.59 -4.79
N ALA A 53 -5.72 4.43 -4.51
CA ALA A 53 -4.30 4.17 -4.68
C ALA A 53 -4.08 3.12 -5.78
N PHE A 54 -2.97 3.26 -6.49
CA PHE A 54 -2.49 2.33 -7.51
C PHE A 54 -1.05 1.92 -7.21
N CYS A 55 -0.76 0.63 -7.38
CA CYS A 55 0.58 0.06 -7.26
C CYS A 55 0.86 -0.85 -8.45
N ASN A 56 2.06 -0.76 -9.01
CA ASN A 56 2.65 -1.73 -9.92
C ASN A 56 4.04 -2.09 -9.42
N ASN A 57 4.29 -3.38 -9.17
CA ASN A 57 5.57 -3.93 -8.76
C ASN A 57 6.29 -3.12 -7.65
N ALA A 58 5.56 -2.77 -6.58
CA ALA A 58 6.04 -1.92 -5.51
C ALA A 58 5.96 -2.66 -4.17
N ILE A 59 7.07 -2.61 -3.41
CA ILE A 59 7.21 -3.29 -2.13
C ILE A 59 7.57 -2.29 -1.03
N GLY A 60 6.84 -2.31 0.07
CA GLY A 60 6.99 -1.33 1.15
C GLY A 60 6.11 -1.58 2.36
N PHE A 61 6.10 -0.60 3.27
CA PHE A 61 5.35 -0.64 4.52
C PHE A 61 4.56 0.65 4.74
N LYS A 62 3.46 0.51 5.46
CA LYS A 62 2.57 1.60 5.86
C LYS A 62 2.67 1.77 7.37
N TYR A 63 2.77 3.00 7.85
CA TYR A 63 2.78 3.34 9.28
C TYR A 63 1.76 4.45 9.57
N GLY A 64 1.03 4.31 10.67
CA GLY A 64 0.01 5.29 11.06
C GLY A 64 -1.15 5.36 10.05
N LEU A 65 -1.72 6.57 9.90
CA LEU A 65 -2.85 6.80 9.00
C LEU A 65 -2.36 6.82 7.54
N VAL A 66 -2.98 6.02 6.66
CA VAL A 66 -2.74 6.08 5.21
C VAL A 66 -4.09 6.04 4.49
N ILE A 67 -4.51 7.19 3.96
CA ILE A 67 -5.71 7.38 3.15
C ILE A 67 -5.29 7.95 1.78
N PRO A 68 -5.77 7.38 0.65
CA PRO A 68 -6.63 6.19 0.54
C PRO A 68 -5.91 4.88 0.90
N SER A 69 -6.67 3.81 1.17
CA SER A 69 -6.08 2.50 1.51
C SER A 69 -5.18 1.99 0.38
N LEU A 70 -4.03 1.43 0.76
CA LEU A 70 -3.04 0.83 -0.14
C LEU A 70 -2.99 -0.69 0.05
N ASP A 71 -3.94 -1.40 -0.54
CA ASP A 71 -4.00 -2.87 -0.42
C ASP A 71 -3.06 -3.56 -1.42
N CYS A 72 -2.68 -2.87 -2.51
CA CYS A 72 -1.78 -3.38 -3.54
C CYS A 72 -0.28 -3.25 -3.22
N LEU A 73 0.09 -2.58 -2.13
CA LEU A 73 1.49 -2.45 -1.74
C LEU A 73 1.95 -3.76 -1.10
N LEU A 74 2.90 -4.44 -1.74
CA LEU A 74 3.43 -5.69 -1.23
C LEU A 74 4.28 -5.39 0.01
N SER A 75 4.09 -6.11 1.12
CA SER A 75 4.92 -5.93 2.30
C SER A 75 6.22 -6.75 2.20
N TYR A 76 7.37 -6.17 2.53
CA TYR A 76 8.68 -6.85 2.49
C TYR A 76 8.87 -7.83 3.68
N GLY A 77 7.83 -8.15 4.46
CA GLY A 77 7.99 -9.00 5.65
C GLY A 77 6.81 -9.19 6.61
N HIS A 78 5.55 -8.93 6.23
CA HIS A 78 4.39 -9.21 7.11
C HIS A 78 3.27 -10.04 6.45
N ASP A 79 3.45 -10.53 5.22
CA ASP A 79 2.44 -11.35 4.53
C ASP A 79 2.49 -12.85 4.86
N ALA A 80 3.14 -13.24 5.97
CA ALA A 80 3.06 -14.61 6.51
C ALA A 80 2.18 -14.72 7.77
N SER A 81 1.81 -13.61 8.41
CA SER A 81 1.10 -13.63 9.70
C SER A 81 -0.42 -13.39 9.57
N GLU A 82 -0.87 -12.58 8.61
CA GLU A 82 -2.28 -12.16 8.54
C GLU A 82 -3.22 -13.10 7.78
N LYS A 83 -2.71 -13.99 6.90
CA LYS A 83 -3.53 -15.09 6.35
C LYS A 83 -3.92 -16.13 7.41
N ARG A 84 -3.11 -16.30 8.47
CA ARG A 84 -3.32 -17.33 9.49
C ARG A 84 -4.42 -17.01 10.51
N LYS A 85 -4.97 -15.79 10.51
CA LYS A 85 -6.07 -15.38 11.40
C LYS A 85 -7.47 -15.58 10.82
N ARG A 86 -7.65 -15.64 9.50
CA ARG A 86 -8.98 -15.87 8.88
C ARG A 86 -9.38 -17.36 8.78
N ASP A 87 -8.41 -18.28 8.84
CA ASP A 87 -8.69 -19.73 8.79
C ASP A 87 -8.97 -20.38 10.15
N ARG A 88 -8.99 -19.61 11.25
CA ARG A 88 -9.31 -20.13 12.62
C ARG A 88 -10.76 -19.94 13.05
N GLN A 89 -11.65 -19.51 12.16
CA GLN A 89 -13.08 -19.37 12.47
C GLN A 89 -13.91 -20.50 11.84
N ILE A 90 -13.50 -21.76 12.01
CA ILE A 90 -14.39 -22.92 11.88
C ILE A 90 -13.89 -23.92 12.92
N ILE A 91 -14.50 -23.95 14.12
CA ILE A 91 -15.38 -25.02 14.64
C ILE A 91 -16.00 -24.47 15.94
N HIS A 92 -17.30 -24.17 15.95
CA HIS A 92 -18.09 -24.23 17.18
C HIS A 92 -19.02 -25.42 17.01
N THR A 93 -18.53 -26.61 17.35
CA THR A 93 -19.40 -27.77 17.59
C THR A 93 -19.70 -27.73 19.07
N GLU A 94 -20.91 -27.32 19.45
CA GLU A 94 -21.43 -27.66 20.76
C GLU A 94 -21.99 -29.08 20.71
N LEU A 95 -21.67 -29.84 21.76
CA LEU A 95 -22.34 -31.10 22.11
C LEU A 95 -23.79 -30.83 22.53
#